data_AF-A0A447UGX3-F1
#
_entry.id   AF-A0A447UGX3-F1
#
_cell.length_a   1.000
_cell.length_b   1.000
_cell.length_c   1.000
_cell.angle_alpha   90.00
_cell.angle_beta   90.00
_cell.angle_gamma   90.00
#
_symmetry.space_group_name_H-M   'P 1'
#
loop_
_entity.id
_entity.type
_entity.pdbx_description
1 polymer ?
#
loop_
_entity_poly.entity_id
_entity_poly.type
_entity_poly.pdbx_seq_one_letter_code
_entity_poly.pdbx_strand_id
1 'polypeptide(L)'
;MNIPYRFTEGSGAIEVPADKVHELRLRLAQQGLPKGGAVGFELLDQEKFGISQFSEQVNYQRALEGELARTIETLGPVKRARVHLAMPKPSLFVREQKSPSASVTVNLEPGRALDEGQISAVVHLVSSAVAGLPPGNVTLVDQGRSSVDSVQYQ
;
A
#
# COMPACT_ATOMS: atom_id res chain seq x y z
N MET A 1 36.66 34.89 -23.74
CA MET A 1 35.41 34.99 -24.50
C MET A 1 34.94 36.44 -24.41
N ASN A 2 34.77 37.15 -25.52
CA ASN A 2 34.44 38.58 -25.52
C ASN A 2 32.99 38.83 -25.95
N ILE A 3 32.04 38.13 -25.31
CA ILE A 3 30.60 38.31 -25.57
C ILE A 3 30.06 39.19 -24.43
N PRO A 4 29.45 40.35 -24.74
CA PRO A 4 28.86 41.19 -23.71
C PRO A 4 27.73 40.41 -23.04
N TYR A 5 27.77 40.36 -21.71
CA TYR A 5 26.75 39.70 -20.91
C TYR A 5 26.25 40.68 -19.85
N ARG A 6 25.00 40.50 -19.45
CA ARG A 6 24.43 41.17 -18.28
C ARG A 6 24.05 40.11 -17.27
N PHE A 7 24.49 40.31 -16.04
CA PHE A 7 24.08 39.47 -14.92
C PHE A 7 22.94 40.18 -14.20
N THR A 8 21.82 39.47 -14.02
CA THR A 8 20.68 40.00 -13.26
C THR A 8 20.76 39.44 -11.83
N GLU A 9 21.26 40.28 -10.91
CA GLU A 9 21.31 39.94 -9.49
C GLU A 9 19.89 39.75 -8.94
N GLY A 10 19.59 38.52 -8.49
CA GLY A 10 18.28 38.12 -7.97
C GLY A 10 17.77 36.81 -8.58
N SER A 11 17.94 36.61 -9.90
CA SER A 11 17.56 35.35 -10.59
C SER A 11 18.74 34.46 -10.93
N GLY A 12 19.97 34.99 -10.86
CA GLY A 12 21.18 34.30 -11.31
C GLY A 12 21.26 34.14 -12.83
N ALA A 13 20.40 34.82 -13.59
CA ALA A 13 20.36 34.73 -15.04
C ALA A 13 21.49 35.55 -15.69
N ILE A 14 22.10 34.96 -16.72
CA ILE A 14 23.08 35.61 -17.61
C ILE A 14 22.38 35.89 -18.93
N GLU A 15 22.16 37.16 -19.23
CA GLU A 15 21.58 37.63 -20.49
C GLU A 15 22.70 37.95 -21.48
N VAL A 16 22.49 37.58 -22.74
CA VAL A 16 23.41 37.85 -23.85
C VAL A 16 22.62 38.38 -25.06
N PRO A 17 23.25 39.15 -25.97
CA PRO A 17 22.60 39.59 -27.20
C PRO A 17 22.02 38.42 -28.00
N ALA A 18 20.79 38.60 -28.49
CA ALA A 18 20.02 37.54 -29.16
C ALA A 18 20.73 36.96 -30.39
N ASP A 19 21.47 37.80 -31.12
CA ASP A 19 22.25 37.43 -32.31
C ASP A 19 23.47 36.54 -31.97
N LYS A 20 23.92 36.53 -30.71
CA LYS A 20 25.07 35.74 -30.23
C LYS A 20 24.70 34.47 -29.48
N VAL A 21 23.41 34.23 -29.21
CA VAL A 21 22.92 33.07 -28.43
C VAL A 21 23.33 31.74 -29.06
N HIS A 22 23.19 31.60 -30.38
CA HIS A 22 23.43 30.33 -31.07
C HIS A 22 24.93 29.98 -31.10
N GLU A 23 25.78 30.96 -31.41
CA GLU A 23 27.25 30.81 -31.37
C GLU A 23 27.73 30.46 -29.96
N LEU A 24 27.20 31.14 -28.94
CA LEU A 24 27.55 30.89 -27.55
C LEU A 24 27.12 29.48 -27.11
N ARG A 25 25.91 29.03 -27.48
CA ARG A 25 25.39 27.70 -27.13
C ARG A 25 26.26 26.58 -27.70
N LEU A 26 26.72 26.72 -28.95
CA LEU A 26 27.61 25.73 -29.57
C LEU A 26 28.97 25.66 -28.85
N ARG A 27 29.53 26.80 -28.45
CA ARG A 27 30.82 26.85 -27.72
C ARG A 27 30.71 26.35 -26.28
N LEU A 28 29.61 26.64 -25.59
CA LEU A 28 29.35 26.08 -24.26
C LEU A 28 29.19 24.56 -24.32
N ALA A 29 28.50 24.05 -25.35
CA ALA A 29 28.35 22.61 -25.58
C ALA A 29 29.71 21.91 -25.83
N GLN A 30 30.62 22.54 -26.59
CA GLN A 30 32.00 22.04 -26.77
C GLN A 30 32.79 21.95 -25.45
N GLN A 31 32.43 22.76 -24.46
CA GLN A 31 33.04 22.77 -23.13
C GLN A 31 32.26 21.91 -22.11
N GLY A 32 31.24 21.17 -22.56
CA GLY A 32 30.43 20.29 -21.71
C GLY A 32 29.51 21.05 -20.74
N LEU A 33 29.10 22.26 -21.09
CA LEU A 33 28.14 23.11 -20.37
C LEU A 33 26.89 23.35 -21.26
N PRO A 34 25.67 23.50 -20.72
CA PRO A 34 25.30 23.62 -19.31
C PRO A 34 25.20 22.24 -18.63
N LYS A 35 25.80 22.11 -17.45
CA LYS A 35 25.68 20.89 -16.63
C LYS A 35 24.35 20.80 -15.85
N GLY A 36 23.36 21.61 -16.19
CA GLY A 36 22.04 21.60 -15.56
C GLY A 36 21.03 22.35 -16.42
N GLY A 37 19.88 21.73 -16.67
CA GLY A 37 18.77 22.36 -17.38
C GLY A 37 18.12 21.51 -18.47
N ALA A 38 17.87 20.22 -18.22
CA ALA A 38 16.84 19.46 -18.93
C ALA A 38 15.61 19.32 -18.02
N VAL A 39 15.11 20.44 -17.49
CA VAL A 39 13.86 20.45 -16.72
C VAL A 39 12.71 20.38 -17.74
N GLY A 40 12.40 19.18 -18.19
CA GLY A 40 11.36 18.94 -19.18
C GLY A 40 10.61 17.62 -19.01
N PHE A 41 11.00 16.78 -18.04
CA PHE A 41 10.32 15.51 -17.71
C PHE A 41 10.39 15.12 -16.22
N GLU A 42 11.19 15.80 -15.39
CA GLU A 42 11.38 15.43 -13.96
C GLU A 42 10.16 15.75 -13.07
N LEU A 43 9.27 16.64 -13.52
CA LEU A 43 8.00 16.93 -12.82
C LEU A 43 6.93 15.86 -13.06
N LEU A 44 7.11 15.00 -14.08
CA LEU A 44 6.27 13.82 -14.28
C LEU A 44 6.81 12.62 -13.48
N ASP A 45 8.10 12.64 -13.09
CA ASP A 45 8.75 11.62 -12.26
C ASP A 45 8.52 11.84 -10.75
N GLN A 46 7.95 12.97 -10.33
CA GLN A 46 7.57 13.22 -8.94
C GLN A 46 6.13 12.82 -8.59
N GLU A 47 5.29 12.48 -9.58
CA GLU A 47 4.22 11.55 -9.29
C GLU A 47 4.83 10.16 -9.26
N LYS A 48 5.10 9.73 -8.03
CA LYS A 48 5.41 8.36 -7.60
C LYS A 48 4.43 7.33 -8.19
N PHE A 49 4.49 7.12 -9.49
CA PHE A 49 3.69 6.17 -10.26
C PHE A 49 4.06 4.76 -9.77
N GLY A 50 3.23 4.22 -8.89
CA GLY A 50 3.42 2.91 -8.25
C GLY A 50 3.40 2.91 -6.72
N ILE A 51 3.74 4.04 -6.07
CA ILE A 51 3.70 4.12 -4.59
C ILE A 51 2.26 4.40 -4.11
N SER A 52 1.47 5.11 -4.92
CA SER A 52 0.05 5.36 -4.64
C SER A 52 -0.76 4.05 -4.60
N GLN A 53 -0.74 3.25 -5.67
CA GLN A 53 -1.53 2.01 -5.73
C GLN A 53 -1.15 0.99 -4.66
N PHE A 54 0.14 0.84 -4.36
CA PHE A 54 0.58 -0.05 -3.27
C PHE A 54 0.15 0.48 -1.89
N SER A 55 0.31 1.79 -1.65
CA SER A 55 -0.13 2.42 -0.39
C SER A 55 -1.65 2.35 -0.23
N GLU A 56 -2.41 2.62 -1.29
CA GLU A 56 -3.86 2.51 -1.35
C GLU A 56 -4.31 1.07 -1.04
N GLN A 57 -3.68 0.07 -1.66
CA GLN A 57 -3.97 -1.34 -1.39
C GLN A 57 -3.70 -1.72 0.09
N VAL A 58 -2.57 -1.27 0.66
CA VAL A 58 -2.24 -1.53 2.06
C VAL A 58 -3.22 -0.83 3.01
N ASN A 59 -3.60 0.41 2.70
CA ASN A 59 -4.58 1.17 3.46
C ASN A 59 -5.97 0.53 3.38
N TYR A 60 -6.39 0.10 2.19
CA TYR A 60 -7.63 -0.63 1.96
C TYR A 60 -7.65 -1.94 2.76
N GLN A 61 -6.57 -2.74 2.69
CA GLN A 61 -6.44 -3.95 3.47
C GLN A 61 -6.56 -3.67 4.97
N ARG A 62 -5.83 -2.69 5.49
CA ARG A 62 -5.87 -2.31 6.92
C ARG A 62 -7.25 -1.83 7.34
N ALA A 63 -7.93 -1.06 6.50
CA ALA A 63 -9.28 -0.58 6.75
C ALA A 63 -10.27 -1.76 6.81
N LEU A 64 -10.16 -2.70 5.88
CA LEU A 64 -10.99 -3.90 5.83
C LEU A 64 -10.77 -4.81 7.05
N GLU A 65 -9.52 -5.07 7.42
CA GLU A 65 -9.17 -5.81 8.65
C GLU A 65 -9.80 -5.17 9.89
N GLY A 66 -9.74 -3.84 9.99
CA GLY A 66 -10.33 -3.07 11.09
C GLY A 66 -11.86 -3.12 11.13
N GLU A 67 -12.53 -3.00 9.98
CA GLU A 67 -13.99 -3.10 9.87
C GLU A 67 -14.50 -4.51 10.20
N LEU A 68 -13.80 -5.55 9.70
CA LEU A 68 -14.12 -6.93 10.02
C LEU A 68 -13.97 -7.20 11.52
N ALA A 69 -12.89 -6.73 12.13
CA ALA A 69 -12.70 -6.84 13.58
C ALA A 69 -13.84 -6.16 14.36
N ARG A 70 -14.19 -4.92 14.02
CA ARG A 70 -15.30 -4.19 14.66
C ARG A 70 -16.64 -4.93 14.52
N THR A 71 -16.89 -5.50 13.35
CA THR A 71 -18.14 -6.25 13.10
C THR A 71 -18.17 -7.53 13.93
N ILE A 72 -17.07 -8.28 14.00
CA ILE A 72 -16.98 -9.50 14.82
C ILE A 72 -17.11 -9.16 16.32
N GLU A 73 -16.61 -8.02 16.78
CA GLU A 73 -16.79 -7.52 18.15
C GLU A 73 -18.24 -7.19 18.50
N THR A 74 -19.13 -7.03 17.53
CA THR A 74 -20.58 -6.87 17.81
C THR A 74 -21.25 -8.18 18.24
N LEU A 75 -20.58 -9.32 18.04
CA LEU A 75 -21.07 -10.61 18.51
C LEU A 75 -21.01 -10.64 20.03
N GLY A 76 -22.15 -10.92 20.68
CA GLY A 76 -22.29 -10.87 22.14
C GLY A 76 -21.21 -11.56 22.98
N PRO A 77 -20.64 -12.73 22.60
CA PRO A 77 -19.58 -13.36 23.39
C PRO A 77 -18.16 -12.81 23.12
N VAL A 78 -17.97 -11.97 22.10
CA VAL A 78 -16.65 -11.47 21.68
C VAL A 78 -16.33 -10.15 22.38
N LYS A 79 -15.28 -10.14 23.20
CA LYS A 79 -14.76 -8.94 23.86
C LYS A 79 -13.85 -8.13 22.96
N ARG A 80 -13.02 -8.81 22.17
CA ARG A 80 -12.07 -8.19 21.24
C ARG A 80 -11.80 -9.13 20.08
N ALA A 81 -11.62 -8.58 18.89
CA ALA A 81 -11.23 -9.33 17.70
C ALA A 81 -10.00 -8.70 17.02
N ARG A 82 -9.24 -9.54 16.33
CA ARG A 82 -8.18 -9.13 15.41
C ARG A 82 -8.28 -9.98 14.15
N VAL A 83 -8.19 -9.33 13.00
CA VAL A 83 -8.27 -9.98 11.70
C VAL A 83 -7.00 -9.66 10.93
N HIS A 84 -6.41 -10.69 10.32
CA HIS A 84 -5.26 -10.57 9.43
C HIS A 84 -5.61 -11.21 8.09
N LEU A 85 -5.49 -10.43 7.02
CA LEU A 85 -5.72 -10.89 5.65
C LEU A 85 -4.38 -11.12 4.95
N ALA A 86 -4.24 -12.27 4.30
CA ALA A 86 -3.11 -12.55 3.42
C ALA A 86 -3.63 -12.56 1.99
N MET A 87 -3.52 -11.39 1.33
CA MET A 87 -3.92 -11.21 -0.06
C MET A 87 -2.69 -11.34 -0.98
N PRO A 88 -2.68 -12.29 -1.92
CA PRO A 88 -1.60 -12.45 -2.89
C PRO A 88 -1.59 -11.26 -3.86
N LYS A 89 -0.39 -10.82 -4.27
CA LYS A 89 -0.26 -9.74 -5.25
C LYS A 89 -0.67 -10.24 -6.63
N PRO A 90 -1.46 -9.48 -7.41
CA PRO A 90 -1.72 -9.81 -8.80
C PRO A 90 -0.40 -9.79 -9.58
N SER A 91 -0.06 -10.91 -10.20
CA SER A 91 1.12 -11.06 -11.07
C SER A 91 0.65 -11.34 -12.50
N LEU A 92 1.32 -10.73 -13.48
CA LEU A 92 1.10 -11.02 -14.92
C LEU A 92 1.73 -12.35 -15.36
N PHE A 93 2.56 -12.94 -14.51
CA PHE A 93 3.16 -14.26 -14.70
C PHE A 93 2.49 -15.22 -13.72
N VAL A 94 1.55 -16.05 -14.18
CA VAL A 94 0.96 -17.06 -13.30
C VAL A 94 0.67 -18.37 -14.04
N ARG A 95 1.42 -19.41 -13.65
CA ARG A 95 0.96 -20.80 -13.71
C ARG A 95 0.24 -21.23 -12.42
N GLU A 96 0.46 -20.55 -11.28
CA GLU A 96 -0.20 -20.86 -10.00
C GLU A 96 -0.45 -19.59 -9.16
N GLN A 97 -1.70 -19.13 -9.07
CA GLN A 97 -2.11 -18.02 -8.21
C GLN A 97 -2.41 -18.62 -6.84
N LYS A 98 -1.73 -18.18 -5.78
CA LYS A 98 -2.09 -18.59 -4.41
C LYS A 98 -3.49 -18.04 -4.09
N SER A 99 -4.32 -18.81 -3.40
CA SER A 99 -5.61 -18.31 -2.90
C SER A 99 -5.38 -17.37 -1.70
N PRO A 100 -6.21 -16.33 -1.52
CA PRO A 100 -6.25 -15.56 -0.29
C PRO A 100 -6.48 -16.45 0.94
N SER A 101 -6.00 -15.99 2.11
CA SER A 101 -6.30 -16.60 3.40
C SER A 101 -6.53 -15.55 4.47
N ALA A 102 -7.22 -15.92 5.56
CA ALA A 102 -7.50 -15.04 6.68
C ALA A 102 -7.26 -15.74 8.02
N SER A 103 -6.78 -14.99 9.00
CA SER A 103 -6.66 -15.42 10.39
C SER A 103 -7.46 -14.47 11.27
N VAL A 104 -8.37 -15.02 12.05
CA VAL A 104 -9.22 -14.30 12.99
C VAL A 104 -8.86 -14.77 14.38
N THR A 105 -8.42 -13.85 15.23
CA THR A 105 -8.22 -14.11 16.65
C THR A 105 -9.30 -13.39 17.43
N VAL A 106 -9.98 -14.12 18.30
CA VAL A 106 -10.99 -13.57 19.19
C VAL A 106 -10.58 -13.75 20.65
N ASN A 107 -10.91 -12.77 21.45
CA ASN A 107 -10.87 -12.85 22.90
C ASN A 107 -12.33 -12.82 23.36
N LEU A 108 -12.79 -13.90 23.97
CA LEU A 108 -14.15 -14.01 24.44
C LEU A 108 -14.31 -13.42 25.85
N GLU A 109 -15.55 -13.08 26.20
CA GLU A 109 -15.90 -12.74 27.57
C GLU A 109 -15.68 -13.95 28.52
N PRO A 110 -15.30 -13.73 29.79
CA PRO A 110 -15.06 -14.82 30.73
C PRO A 110 -16.26 -15.77 30.86
N GLY A 111 -16.03 -17.07 30.69
CA GLY A 111 -17.08 -18.09 30.78
C GLY A 111 -18.01 -18.14 29.57
N ARG A 112 -17.73 -17.37 28.50
CA ARG A 112 -18.41 -17.50 27.21
C ARG A 112 -17.59 -18.34 26.24
N ALA A 113 -18.29 -18.99 25.32
CA ALA A 113 -17.74 -19.70 24.17
C ALA A 113 -18.53 -19.28 22.93
N LEU A 114 -17.91 -19.42 21.77
CA LEU A 114 -18.64 -19.34 20.50
C LEU A 114 -19.35 -20.66 20.24
N ASP A 115 -20.60 -20.60 19.80
CA ASP A 115 -21.28 -21.77 19.24
C ASP A 115 -20.90 -21.99 17.76
N GLU A 116 -21.20 -23.16 17.21
CA GLU A 116 -20.89 -23.50 15.82
C GLU A 116 -21.55 -22.54 14.82
N GLY A 117 -22.74 -22.01 15.15
CA GLY A 117 -23.44 -21.04 14.31
C GLY A 117 -22.71 -19.71 14.25
N GLN A 118 -22.20 -19.23 15.38
CA GLN A 118 -21.39 -18.02 15.49
C GLN A 118 -20.03 -18.18 14.79
N ILE A 119 -19.39 -19.34 14.94
CA ILE A 119 -18.14 -19.67 14.24
C ILE A 119 -18.38 -19.63 12.72
N SER A 120 -19.42 -20.32 12.24
CA SER A 120 -19.79 -20.33 10.83
C SER A 120 -20.12 -18.92 10.32
N ALA A 121 -20.84 -18.12 11.10
CA ALA A 121 -21.14 -16.74 10.76
C ALA A 121 -19.88 -15.88 10.61
N VAL A 122 -18.89 -16.01 11.50
CA VAL A 122 -17.61 -15.31 11.39
C VAL A 122 -16.85 -15.74 10.13
N VAL A 123 -16.76 -17.05 9.88
CA VAL A 123 -16.09 -17.60 8.69
C VAL A 123 -16.76 -17.11 7.40
N HIS A 124 -18.09 -17.13 7.33
CA HIS A 124 -18.84 -16.64 6.18
C HIS A 124 -18.69 -15.13 5.99
N LEU A 125 -18.74 -14.35 7.07
CA LEU A 125 -18.56 -12.91 7.02
C LEU A 125 -17.19 -12.55 6.44
N VAL A 126 -16.12 -13.17 6.94
CA VAL A 126 -14.76 -12.89 6.47
C VAL A 126 -14.52 -13.38 5.04
N SER A 127 -14.97 -14.59 4.71
CA SER A 127 -14.81 -15.13 3.34
C SER A 127 -15.61 -14.33 2.30
N SER A 128 -16.79 -13.82 2.66
CA SER A 128 -17.59 -12.96 1.76
C SER A 128 -17.00 -11.57 1.57
N ALA A 129 -16.23 -11.06 2.53
CA ALA A 129 -15.65 -9.72 2.48
C ALA A 129 -14.40 -9.63 1.59
N VAL A 130 -13.79 -10.75 1.23
CA VAL A 130 -12.57 -10.82 0.42
C VAL A 130 -12.83 -11.62 -0.84
N ALA A 131 -12.65 -10.99 -1.99
CA ALA A 131 -12.84 -11.64 -3.27
C ALA A 131 -11.89 -12.86 -3.43
N GLY A 132 -12.47 -14.02 -3.72
CA GLY A 132 -11.72 -15.26 -3.95
C GLY A 132 -11.18 -15.92 -2.69
N LEU A 133 -11.59 -15.50 -1.48
CA LEU A 133 -11.25 -16.16 -0.22
C LEU A 133 -12.23 -17.32 0.05
N PRO A 134 -11.83 -18.60 -0.10
CA PRO A 134 -12.70 -19.70 0.26
C PRO A 134 -12.87 -19.79 1.79
N PRO A 135 -14.05 -20.21 2.30
CA PRO A 135 -14.28 -20.39 3.74
C PRO A 135 -13.23 -21.26 4.44
N GLY A 136 -12.77 -22.34 3.78
CA GLY A 136 -11.75 -23.25 4.32
C GLY A 136 -10.34 -22.64 4.47
N ASN A 137 -10.11 -21.42 3.97
CA ASN A 137 -8.87 -20.67 4.19
C ASN A 137 -9.00 -19.60 5.29
N VAL A 138 -10.09 -19.64 6.07
CA VAL A 138 -10.30 -18.78 7.23
C VAL A 138 -10.05 -19.59 8.49
N THR A 139 -9.05 -19.18 9.28
CA THR A 139 -8.77 -19.82 10.56
C THR A 139 -9.27 -18.92 11.69
N LEU A 140 -10.09 -19.48 12.59
CA LEU A 140 -10.54 -18.80 13.80
C LEU A 140 -9.83 -19.38 15.02
N VAL A 141 -9.31 -18.50 15.87
CA VAL A 141 -8.57 -18.84 17.08
C VAL A 141 -9.15 -18.10 18.28
N ASP A 142 -9.46 -18.82 19.36
CA ASP A 142 -9.86 -18.25 20.65
C ASP A 142 -8.66 -18.14 21.60
N GLN A 143 -8.34 -16.93 22.04
CA GLN A 143 -7.26 -16.63 22.99
C GLN A 143 -7.67 -16.75 24.47
N GLY A 144 -8.95 -16.91 24.78
CA GLY A 144 -9.47 -16.94 26.16
C GLY A 144 -9.11 -18.22 26.92
N ARG A 145 -8.80 -19.32 26.22
CA ARG A 145 -8.31 -20.55 26.82
C ARG A 145 -6.79 -20.46 26.94
N SER A 146 -6.29 -20.64 28.17
CA SER A 146 -4.86 -20.60 28.52
C SER A 146 -4.01 -21.33 27.45
N SER A 147 -2.82 -20.79 27.19
CA SER A 147 -1.91 -20.94 26.03
C SER A 147 -1.50 -22.36 25.60
N VAL A 148 -2.18 -23.40 26.07
CA VAL A 148 -1.98 -24.81 25.76
C VAL A 148 -3.11 -25.36 24.86
N ASP A 149 -4.29 -24.72 24.81
CA ASP A 149 -5.47 -25.18 24.05
C ASP A 149 -5.96 -24.14 23.02
N SER A 150 -5.12 -23.74 22.07
CA SER A 150 -5.61 -22.98 20.91
C SER A 150 -6.54 -23.90 20.09
N VAL A 151 -7.85 -23.78 20.28
CA VAL A 151 -8.84 -24.48 19.46
C VAL A 151 -8.86 -23.81 18.09
N GLN A 152 -8.31 -24.50 17.10
CA GLN A 152 -8.43 -24.10 15.70
C GLN A 152 -9.77 -24.59 15.17
N TYR A 153 -10.63 -23.65 14.78
CA TYR A 153 -11.82 -23.97 14.01
C TYR A 153 -11.45 -23.87 12.51
N GLN A 154 -11.57 -24.98 11.78
CA GLN A 154 -11.39 -25.08 10.32
C GLN A 154 -12.75 -25.17 9.64
#